data_AF-A0A6P0MRG8-F1
#
_entry.id   AF-A0A6P0MRG8-F1
#
_cell.length_a   1.000
_cell.length_b   1.000
_cell.length_c   1.000
_cell.angle_alpha   90.00
_cell.angle_beta   90.00
_cell.angle_gamma   90.00
#
_symmetry.space_group_name_H-M   'P 1'
#
loop_
_entity.id
_entity.type
_entity.pdbx_description
1 polymer ?
#
loop_
_entity_poly.entity_id
_entity_poly.type
_entity_poly.pdbx_seq_one_letter_code
_entity_poly.pdbx_strand_id
1 'polypeptide(L)'
;MAVAIPGSHKWPWSTPPSQFHAPKDYRAPVRKAAANLGIMNVKPHLLDLPAGSIAIHSGATWHGSGVNQSNTEERLSIGLHYIPHDLEFNDTGDGYIYRRYQVDGQKRLFDCFFPVV
;
A
#
# COMPACT_ATOMS: atom_id res chain seq x y z
N MET A 1 -12.28 1.93 9.50
CA MET A 1 -12.70 1.52 8.15
C MET A 1 -11.53 1.55 7.18
N ALA A 2 -11.16 0.37 6.68
CA ALA A 2 -10.22 0.23 5.57
C ALA A 2 -10.97 0.34 4.23
N VAL A 3 -10.27 0.72 3.16
CA VAL A 3 -10.84 0.94 1.84
C VAL A 3 -9.98 0.25 0.79
N ALA A 4 -10.58 -0.49 -0.12
CA ALA A 4 -9.89 -1.10 -1.25
C ALA A 4 -10.70 -0.92 -2.55
N ILE A 5 -10.02 -0.91 -3.69
CA ILE A 5 -10.66 -1.01 -5.01
C ILE A 5 -10.46 -2.42 -5.57
N PRO A 6 -11.51 -3.27 -5.57
CA PRO A 6 -11.42 -4.61 -6.14
C PRO A 6 -10.94 -4.60 -7.59
N GLY A 7 -10.05 -5.53 -7.95
CA GLY A 7 -9.50 -5.66 -9.31
C GLY A 7 -8.43 -4.64 -9.70
N SER A 8 -8.21 -3.60 -8.90
CA SER A 8 -7.24 -2.53 -9.22
C SER A 8 -5.78 -2.96 -9.27
N HIS A 9 -5.44 -4.11 -8.68
CA HIS A 9 -4.12 -4.74 -8.80
C HIS A 9 -3.78 -5.15 -10.25
N LYS A 10 -4.75 -5.16 -11.16
CA LYS A 10 -4.57 -5.44 -12.59
C LYS A 10 -4.36 -4.17 -13.41
N TRP A 11 -4.46 -2.99 -12.80
CA TRP A 11 -4.27 -1.72 -13.49
C TRP A 11 -2.77 -1.49 -13.77
N PRO A 12 -2.42 -0.81 -14.88
CA PRO A 12 -1.04 -0.41 -15.12
C PRO A 12 -0.49 0.46 -13.99
N TRP A 13 0.82 0.43 -13.80
CA TRP A 13 1.50 1.30 -12.85
C TRP A 13 1.24 2.77 -13.16
N SER A 14 0.74 3.51 -12.16
CA SER A 14 0.60 4.96 -12.22
C SER A 14 1.76 5.63 -11.51
N THR A 15 2.06 6.87 -11.88
CA THR A 15 2.94 7.72 -11.08
C THR A 15 2.41 7.83 -9.66
N PRO A 16 3.27 7.66 -8.62
CA PRO A 16 2.87 7.85 -7.24
C PRO A 16 2.22 9.23 -7.01
N PRO A 17 1.18 9.33 -6.16
CA PRO A 17 0.59 10.61 -5.82
C PRO A 17 1.60 11.51 -5.07
N SER A 18 1.59 12.81 -5.36
CA SER A 18 2.46 13.78 -4.69
C SER A 18 2.13 13.99 -3.21
N GLN A 19 0.91 13.68 -2.79
CA GLN A 19 0.47 13.70 -1.39
C GLN A 19 -0.07 12.32 -1.01
N PHE A 20 0.66 11.63 -0.14
CA PHE A 20 0.28 10.33 0.37
C PHE A 20 -0.41 10.41 1.75
N HIS A 21 0.03 11.33 2.61
CA HIS A 21 -0.46 11.42 3.99
C HIS A 21 -1.62 12.41 4.11
N ALA A 22 -2.79 11.88 4.49
CA ALA A 22 -4.01 12.63 4.84
C ALA A 22 -4.38 13.81 3.90
N PRO A 23 -4.39 13.62 2.56
CA PRO A 23 -4.86 14.67 1.66
C PRO A 23 -6.35 14.94 1.89
N LYS A 24 -6.78 16.19 1.65
CA LYS A 24 -8.17 16.63 1.79
C LYS A 24 -9.14 15.74 0.99
N ASP A 25 -8.74 15.31 -0.20
CA ASP A 25 -9.47 14.34 -1.01
C ASP A 25 -8.59 13.13 -1.35
N TYR A 26 -8.52 12.19 -0.40
CA TYR A 26 -7.76 10.93 -0.54
C TYR A 26 -8.24 10.01 -1.66
N ARG A 27 -9.40 10.29 -2.27
CA ARG A 27 -9.94 9.50 -3.38
C ARG A 27 -9.62 10.13 -4.74
N ALA A 28 -9.10 11.35 -4.79
CA ALA A 28 -8.75 12.00 -6.05
C ALA A 28 -7.71 11.20 -6.88
N PRO A 29 -6.63 10.64 -6.29
CA PRO A 29 -5.64 9.89 -7.06
C PRO A 29 -6.23 8.64 -7.74
N VAL A 30 -7.04 7.86 -7.03
CA VAL A 30 -7.63 6.63 -7.58
C VAL A 30 -8.68 6.92 -8.64
N ARG A 31 -9.47 7.99 -8.49
CA ARG A 31 -10.41 8.43 -9.54
C ARG A 31 -9.67 8.88 -10.79
N LYS A 32 -8.56 9.61 -10.65
CA LYS A 32 -7.72 10.01 -11.77
C LYS A 32 -7.11 8.80 -12.48
N ALA A 33 -6.54 7.86 -11.73
CA ALA A 33 -5.96 6.63 -12.28
C ALA A 33 -7.00 5.82 -13.07
N ALA A 34 -8.21 5.68 -12.52
CA ALA A 34 -9.30 4.98 -13.19
C ALA A 34 -9.84 5.71 -14.43
N ALA A 35 -9.98 7.03 -14.37
CA ALA A 35 -10.42 7.83 -15.52
C ALA A 35 -9.45 7.70 -16.70
N ASN A 36 -8.14 7.66 -16.44
CA ASN A 36 -7.12 7.40 -17.46
C ASN A 36 -7.26 6.03 -18.14
N LEU A 37 -7.96 5.08 -17.50
CA LEU A 37 -8.24 3.75 -18.02
C LEU A 37 -9.67 3.64 -18.60
N GLY A 38 -10.41 4.75 -18.70
CA GLY A 38 -11.81 4.75 -19.14
C GLY A 38 -12.79 4.14 -18.12
N ILE A 39 -12.37 3.94 -16.86
CA ILE A 39 -13.20 3.36 -15.80
C ILE A 39 -13.98 4.50 -15.12
N MET A 40 -15.25 4.65 -15.50
CA MET A 40 -16.09 5.75 -15.03
C MET A 40 -16.64 5.55 -13.60
N ASN A 41 -16.82 4.30 -13.17
CA ASN A 41 -17.49 3.96 -11.91
C ASN A 41 -16.59 3.11 -11.01
N VAL A 42 -15.54 3.73 -10.45
CA VAL A 42 -14.76 3.10 -9.38
C VAL A 42 -15.63 3.00 -8.14
N LYS A 43 -15.89 1.78 -7.68
CA LYS A 43 -16.61 1.52 -6.44
C LYS A 43 -15.62 1.06 -5.37
N PRO A 44 -15.29 1.91 -4.39
CA PRO A 44 -14.52 1.48 -3.24
C PRO A 44 -15.32 0.47 -2.43
N HIS A 45 -14.66 -0.62 -2.04
CA HIS A 45 -15.17 -1.54 -1.04
C HIS A 45 -14.70 -1.07 0.33
N LEU A 46 -15.67 -0.85 1.22
CA LEU A 46 -15.45 -0.42 2.59
C LEU A 46 -15.42 -1.65 3.48
N LEU A 47 -14.33 -1.82 4.22
CA LEU A 47 -14.10 -2.95 5.09
C LEU A 47 -14.27 -2.50 6.54
N ASP A 48 -15.24 -3.10 7.22
CA ASP A 48 -15.34 -3.05 8.67
C ASP A 48 -14.67 -4.29 9.26
N LEU A 49 -13.66 -4.07 10.08
CA LEU A 49 -12.72 -5.07 10.53
C LEU A 49 -12.64 -5.02 12.07
N PRO A 50 -13.34 -5.92 12.78
CA PRO A 50 -13.20 -6.06 14.23
C PRO A 50 -11.76 -6.37 14.64
N ALA A 51 -11.43 -6.10 15.91
CA ALA A 51 -10.13 -6.47 16.47
C ALA A 51 -9.82 -7.97 16.24
N GLY A 52 -8.60 -8.28 15.79
CA GLY A 52 -8.19 -9.63 15.41
C GLY A 52 -8.45 -10.00 13.94
N SER A 53 -9.14 -9.15 13.17
CA SER A 53 -9.32 -9.36 11.74
C SER A 53 -8.02 -9.11 10.96
N ILE A 54 -7.87 -9.82 9.83
CA ILE A 54 -6.74 -9.67 8.91
C ILE A 54 -7.28 -9.34 7.52
N ALA A 55 -6.66 -8.36 6.86
CA ALA A 55 -6.90 -8.06 5.45
C ALA A 55 -5.60 -8.26 4.66
N ILE A 56 -5.67 -9.04 3.58
CA ILE A 56 -4.54 -9.32 2.69
C ILE A 56 -4.82 -8.67 1.33
N HIS A 57 -3.84 -7.98 0.76
CA HIS A 57 -3.95 -7.39 -0.56
C HIS A 57 -2.64 -7.50 -1.35
N SER A 58 -2.72 -7.47 -2.68
CA SER A 58 -1.55 -7.33 -3.54
C SER A 58 -0.94 -5.93 -3.39
N GLY A 59 0.38 -5.81 -3.54
CA GLY A 59 1.11 -4.53 -3.52
C GLY A 59 0.65 -3.53 -4.59
N ALA A 60 0.04 -4.01 -5.68
CA ALA A 60 -0.52 -3.15 -6.74
C ALA A 60 -1.98 -2.73 -6.48
N THR A 61 -2.61 -3.22 -5.41
CA THR A 61 -4.02 -2.88 -5.12
C THR A 61 -4.12 -1.43 -4.67
N TRP A 62 -5.01 -0.65 -5.26
CA TRP A 62 -5.40 0.64 -4.70
C TRP A 62 -6.16 0.43 -3.40
N HIS A 63 -5.59 0.92 -2.31
CA HIS A 63 -6.13 0.77 -0.96
C HIS A 63 -5.78 1.99 -0.12
N GLY A 64 -6.40 2.07 1.05
CA GLY A 64 -6.12 3.11 2.02
C GLY A 64 -7.00 2.98 3.24
N SER A 65 -7.04 4.04 4.04
CA SER A 65 -7.90 4.10 5.21
C SER A 65 -8.61 5.44 5.27
N GLY A 66 -9.87 5.40 5.72
CA GLY A 66 -10.61 6.63 5.98
C GLY A 66 -10.07 7.34 7.24
N VAL A 67 -10.43 8.62 7.36
CA VAL A 67 -10.22 9.41 8.59
C VAL A 67 -10.84 8.68 9.78
N ASN A 68 -10.12 8.67 10.91
CA ASN A 68 -10.71 8.22 12.18
C ASN A 68 -11.71 9.28 12.66
N GLN A 69 -12.98 8.91 12.80
CA GLN A 69 -14.04 9.81 13.25
C GLN A 69 -14.25 9.76 14.77
N SER A 70 -13.57 8.83 15.47
CA SER A 70 -13.63 8.78 16.92
C SER A 70 -12.80 9.92 17.52
N ASN A 71 -13.36 10.57 18.54
CA ASN A 71 -12.66 11.59 19.33
C ASN A 71 -12.05 11.02 20.62
N THR A 72 -12.28 9.73 20.91
CA THR A 72 -11.86 9.09 22.16
C THR A 72 -11.03 7.83 21.95
N GLU A 73 -11.10 7.22 20.77
CA GLU A 73 -10.47 5.93 20.46
C GLU A 73 -9.47 6.07 19.32
N GLU A 74 -8.27 5.56 19.53
CA GLU A 74 -7.26 5.42 18.49
C GLU A 74 -7.51 4.16 17.63
N ARG A 75 -7.19 4.24 16.34
CA ARG A 75 -7.27 3.09 15.44
C ARG A 75 -5.89 2.50 15.22
N LEU A 76 -5.62 1.36 15.85
CA LEU A 76 -4.35 0.65 15.78
C LEU A 76 -4.40 -0.52 14.79
N SER A 77 -3.33 -0.69 14.02
CA SER A 77 -3.15 -1.81 13.09
C SER A 77 -1.66 -2.09 12.88
N ILE A 78 -1.31 -3.33 12.57
CA ILE A 78 0.05 -3.72 12.18
C ILE A 78 0.05 -4.07 10.69
N GLY A 79 0.96 -3.47 9.92
CA GLY A 79 1.18 -3.79 8.51
C GLY A 79 2.36 -4.74 8.35
N LEU A 80 2.16 -5.82 7.60
CA LEU A 80 3.20 -6.78 7.23
C LEU A 80 3.29 -6.83 5.69
N HIS A 81 4.51 -6.80 5.16
CA HIS A 81 4.76 -6.95 3.72
C HIS A 81 5.48 -8.27 3.47
N TYR A 82 4.83 -9.15 2.71
CA TYR A 82 5.45 -10.35 2.18
C TYR A 82 5.93 -10.07 0.76
N ILE A 83 7.17 -10.47 0.48
CA ILE A 83 7.83 -10.27 -0.81
C ILE A 83 8.43 -11.59 -1.29
N PRO A 84 8.61 -11.80 -2.62
CA PRO A 84 9.36 -12.93 -3.12
C PRO A 84 10.77 -12.98 -2.52
N HIS A 85 11.21 -14.19 -2.16
CA HIS A 85 12.50 -14.41 -1.50
C HIS A 85 13.73 -14.05 -2.38
N ASP A 86 13.55 -14.04 -3.69
CA ASP A 86 14.56 -13.82 -4.73
C ASP A 86 14.57 -12.38 -5.24
N LEU A 87 13.89 -11.44 -4.55
CA LEU A 87 13.96 -10.03 -4.89
C LEU A 87 15.34 -9.42 -4.60
N GLU A 88 15.63 -8.36 -5.34
CA GLU A 88 16.82 -7.53 -5.18
C GLU A 88 16.44 -6.05 -5.00
N PHE A 89 17.28 -5.31 -4.27
CA PHE A 89 17.26 -3.86 -4.25
C PHE A 89 17.54 -3.31 -5.66
N ASN A 90 16.70 -2.38 -6.10
CA ASN A 90 16.90 -1.66 -7.35
C ASN A 90 17.70 -0.36 -7.14
N ASP A 91 18.05 0.29 -8.25
CA ASP A 91 18.86 1.52 -8.23
C ASP A 91 18.01 2.80 -8.33
N THR A 92 16.68 2.72 -8.19
CA THR A 92 15.78 3.87 -8.41
C THR A 92 15.82 4.91 -7.29
N GLY A 93 16.61 4.70 -6.23
CA GLY A 93 16.82 5.67 -5.15
C GLY A 93 15.64 5.84 -4.18
N ASP A 94 14.46 5.34 -4.53
CA ASP A 94 13.28 5.30 -3.68
C ASP A 94 13.34 4.12 -2.69
N GLY A 95 12.76 4.30 -1.49
CA GLY A 95 12.57 3.19 -0.55
C GLY A 95 13.36 3.26 0.76
N TYR A 96 13.52 4.46 1.36
CA TYR A 96 14.20 4.67 2.64
C TYR A 96 13.75 3.70 3.77
N ILE A 97 12.54 3.14 3.68
CA ILE A 97 12.01 2.15 4.62
C ILE A 97 12.84 0.87 4.59
N TYR A 98 12.98 0.22 3.44
CA TYR A 98 13.71 -1.05 3.34
C TYR A 98 15.18 -0.88 3.01
N ARG A 99 15.55 0.22 2.34
CA ARG A 99 16.93 0.50 1.90
C ARG A 99 17.93 0.57 3.06
N ARG A 100 17.48 0.93 4.27
CA ARG A 100 18.31 0.94 5.48
C ARG A 100 18.89 -0.42 5.87
N TYR A 101 18.33 -1.51 5.32
CA TYR A 101 18.78 -2.88 5.53
C TYR A 101 19.70 -3.38 4.39
N GLN A 102 20.02 -2.52 3.42
CA GLN A 102 20.98 -2.84 2.37
C GLN A 102 22.41 -2.79 2.94
N VAL A 103 23.12 -3.92 2.88
CA VAL A 103 24.50 -4.03 3.39
C VAL A 103 25.50 -3.74 2.28
N ASP A 104 26.36 -2.74 2.48
CA ASP A 104 27.50 -2.40 1.59
C ASP A 104 27.14 -2.32 0.09
N GLY A 105 25.94 -1.82 -0.23
CA GLY A 105 25.46 -1.71 -1.61
C GLY A 105 25.09 -3.04 -2.28
N GLN A 106 25.13 -4.17 -1.57
CA GLN A 106 24.70 -5.46 -2.09
C GLN A 106 23.21 -5.42 -2.45
N LYS A 107 22.84 -5.96 -3.60
CA LYS A 107 21.44 -5.94 -4.07
C LYS A 107 20.57 -7.03 -3.44
N ARG A 108 21.16 -8.13 -2.97
CA ARG A 108 20.41 -9.20 -2.31
C ARG A 108 19.76 -8.75 -1.00
N LEU A 109 18.68 -9.43 -0.64
CA LEU A 109 18.06 -9.35 0.68
C LEU A 109 18.75 -10.35 1.63
N PHE A 110 19.04 -9.94 2.86
CA PHE A 110 19.62 -10.82 3.87
C PHE A 110 18.54 -11.32 4.83
N ASP A 111 18.51 -12.64 5.08
CA ASP A 111 17.50 -13.31 5.92
C ASP A 111 17.39 -12.73 7.34
N CYS A 112 18.48 -12.18 7.88
CA CYS A 112 18.47 -11.54 9.20
C CYS A 112 17.60 -10.27 9.26
N PHE A 113 17.30 -9.66 8.11
CA PHE A 113 16.41 -8.51 7.96
C PHE A 113 15.10 -8.86 7.24
N PHE A 114 15.14 -9.87 6.35
CA PHE A 114 14.01 -10.32 5.53
C PHE A 114 13.85 -11.84 5.67
N PRO A 115 13.36 -12.34 6.81
CA PRO A 115 13.29 -13.78 7.06
C PRO A 115 12.31 -14.47 6.12
N VAL A 116 12.69 -15.66 5.65
CA VAL A 116 11.83 -16.55 4.87
C VAL A 116 10.78 -17.19 5.77
N VAL A 117 9.54 -17.27 5.29
CA VAL A 117 8.36 -17.86 5.97
C VAL A 117 7.82 -19.05 5.20
#